data_AF-A0A447KR65-F1
#
_entry.id   AF-A0A447KR65-F1
#
_cell.length_a   1.000
_cell.length_b   1.000
_cell.length_c   1.000
_cell.angle_alpha   90.00
_cell.angle_beta   90.00
_cell.angle_gamma   90.00
#
_symmetry.space_group_name_H-M   'P 1'
#
loop_
_entity.id
_entity.type
_entity.pdbx_description
1 polymer ?
#
loop_
_entity_poly.entity_id
_entity_poly.type
_entity_poly.pdbx_seq_one_letter_code
_entity_poly.pdbx_strand_id
1 'polypeptide(L)' 'MMLTKQQVVDWLMRCGEVFARERDFLTQLDTDIGDADHGLNMNRGFNKVVENCRRWRTRISVSS' A
#
# COMPACT_ATOMS: atom_id res chain seq x y z
N MET A 1 7.30 -24.06 0.97
CA MET A 1 6.39 -23.08 0.33
C MET A 1 7.22 -21.88 -0.09
N MET A 2 7.07 -21.39 -1.33
CA MET A 2 7.81 -20.22 -1.84
C MET A 2 6.84 -19.09 -2.20
N LEU A 3 7.22 -17.85 -1.92
CA LEU A 3 6.42 -16.68 -2.23
C LEU A 3 6.63 -16.28 -3.70
N THR A 4 5.55 -16.14 -4.45
CA THR A 4 5.58 -15.72 -5.85
C THR A 4 5.54 -14.21 -5.98
N LYS A 5 6.02 -13.69 -7.12
CA LYS A 5 5.94 -12.25 -7.45
C LYS A 5 4.49 -11.75 -7.43
N GLN A 6 3.55 -12.55 -7.92
CA GLN A 6 2.12 -12.21 -7.94
C GLN A 6 1.58 -12.02 -6.52
N GLN A 7 1.93 -12.92 -5.60
CA GLN A 7 1.52 -12.81 -4.19
C GLN A 7 2.09 -11.54 -3.52
N VAL A 8 3.32 -11.13 -3.84
CA VAL A 8 3.88 -9.86 -3.33
C VAL A 8 3.11 -8.67 -3.87
N VAL A 9 2.78 -8.65 -5.17
CA VAL A 9 1.98 -7.57 -5.77
C VAL A 9 0.59 -7.50 -5.14
N ASP A 10 -0.06 -8.64 -4.93
CA ASP A 10 -1.38 -8.69 -4.28
C ASP A 10 -1.32 -8.20 -2.83
N TRP A 11 -0.26 -8.55 -2.09
CA TRP A 11 -0.04 -8.05 -0.74
C TRP A 11 0.12 -6.53 -0.71
N LEU A 12 0.94 -5.96 -1.61
CA LEU A 12 1.13 -4.51 -1.69
C LEU A 12 -0.16 -3.76 -2.02
N MET A 13 -1.03 -4.32 -2.86
CA MET A 13 -2.34 -3.71 -3.12
C MET A 13 -3.24 -3.74 -1.88
N ARG A 14 -3.27 -4.84 -1.13
CA ARG A 14 -4.02 -4.94 0.13
C ARG A 14 -3.52 -3.96 1.17
N CYS A 15 -2.20 -3.74 1.25
CA CYS A 15 -1.66 -2.69 2.10
C CYS A 15 -2.22 -1.31 1.72
N GLY A 16 -2.32 -1.01 0.43
CA GLY A 16 -2.94 0.25 -0.02
C GLY A 16 -4.41 0.40 0.40
N GLU A 17 -5.19 -0.68 0.32
CA GLU A 17 -6.57 -0.68 0.82
C GLU A 17 -6.65 -0.42 2.33
N VAL A 18 -5.75 -1.02 3.11
CA VAL A 18 -5.68 -0.81 4.56
C VAL A 18 -5.26 0.62 4.89
N PHE A 19 -4.20 1.16 4.26
CA PHE A 19 -3.76 2.53 4.52
C PHE A 19 -4.77 3.59 4.09
N ALA A 20 -5.56 3.31 3.06
CA ALA A 20 -6.67 4.18 2.67
C ALA A 20 -7.80 4.16 3.71
N ARG A 21 -8.17 2.98 4.22
CA ARG A 21 -9.24 2.82 5.22
C ARG A 21 -8.86 3.36 6.59
N GLU A 22 -7.66 3.06 7.06
CA GLU A 22 -7.18 3.41 8.40
C GLU A 22 -6.50 4.79 8.45
N ARG A 23 -6.54 5.57 7.36
CA ARG A 23 -5.85 6.87 7.23
C ARG A 23 -6.09 7.78 8.44
N ASP A 24 -7.36 8.02 8.77
CA ASP A 24 -7.72 8.97 9.82
C ASP A 24 -7.36 8.44 11.22
N PHE A 25 -7.50 7.12 11.42
CA PHE A 25 -7.06 6.47 12.65
C PHE A 25 -5.55 6.60 12.87
N LEU A 26 -4.75 6.37 11.82
CA LEU A 26 -3.29 6.49 11.88
C LEU A 26 -2.85 7.94 12.10
N THR A 27 -3.51 8.91 11.48
CA THR A 27 -3.26 10.34 11.75
C THR A 27 -3.63 10.71 13.18
N GLN A 28 -4.75 10.20 13.71
CA GLN A 28 -5.13 10.47 15.10
C GLN A 28 -4.13 9.87 16.08
N LEU A 29 -3.71 8.62 15.87
CA LEU A 29 -2.69 7.96 16.70
C LEU A 29 -1.38 8.75 16.70
N ASP A 30 -0.98 9.28 15.54
CA ASP A 30 0.23 10.08 15.38
C ASP A 30 0.08 11.51 15.92
N THR A 31 -1.14 12.03 16.05
CA THR A 31 -1.40 13.32 16.71
C THR A 31 -1.02 13.26 18.20
N ASP A 32 -1.25 12.11 18.84
CA ASP A 32 -1.05 11.98 20.29
C ASP A 32 0.44 12.02 20.69
N ILE A 33 1.36 11.70 19.77
CA ILE A 33 2.80 11.55 20.06
C ILE A 33 3.74 12.12 18.98
N GLY A 34 3.21 12.70 17.91
CA GLY A 34 3.93 13.08 16.69
C GLY A 34 3.35 14.34 16.03
N ASP A 35 3.45 14.44 14.70
CA ASP A 35 3.09 15.63 13.92
C ASP A 35 1.79 15.48 13.11
N ALA A 36 1.04 14.40 13.37
CA ALA A 36 -0.27 14.11 12.78
C ALA A 36 -0.24 13.87 11.26
N ASP A 37 0.90 13.50 10.68
CA ASP A 37 1.04 13.34 9.24
C ASP A 37 1.10 11.88 8.77
N HIS A 38 1.26 10.92 9.70
CA HIS A 38 1.55 9.53 9.35
C HIS A 38 0.50 8.89 8.44
N GLY A 39 -0.78 8.99 8.79
CA GLY A 39 -1.88 8.43 7.99
C GLY A 39 -1.95 9.01 6.59
N LEU A 40 -1.72 10.33 6.46
CA LEU A 40 -1.69 11.04 5.18
C LEU A 40 -0.50 10.59 4.33
N ASN A 41 0.69 10.47 4.93
CA ASN A 41 1.91 10.05 4.26
C ASN A 41 1.81 8.61 3.75
N MET A 42 1.32 7.70 4.58
CA MET A 42 1.15 6.29 4.19
C MET A 42 0.10 6.13 3.09
N ASN A 43 -1.05 6.80 3.20
CA ASN A 43 -2.07 6.77 2.14
C ASN A 43 -1.52 7.35 0.81
N ARG A 44 -0.82 8.49 0.85
CA ARG A 44 -0.21 9.09 -0.36
C ARG A 44 0.81 8.14 -1.01
N GLY A 45 1.73 7.60 -0.21
CA GLY A 45 2.76 6.69 -0.70
C GLY A 45 2.18 5.41 -1.30
N PHE A 46 1.26 4.76 -0.58
CA PHE A 46 0.67 3.50 -1.05
C PHE A 46 -0.27 3.66 -2.23
N ASN A 47 -0.95 4.82 -2.40
CA ASN A 47 -1.67 5.10 -3.63
C ASN A 47 -0.74 5.06 -4.86
N LYS A 48 0.49 5.59 -4.73
CA LYS A 48 1.50 5.51 -5.80
C LYS A 48 2.02 4.08 -6.01
N VAL A 49 2.14 3.30 -4.94
CA VAL A 49 2.51 1.88 -5.02
C VAL A 49 1.41 1.08 -5.76
N VAL A 50 0.14 1.31 -5.45
CA VAL A 50 -1.00 0.64 -6.11
C VAL A 50 -1.04 0.95 -7.61
N GLU A 51 -0.80 2.20 -8.00
CA GLU A 51 -0.66 2.60 -9.41
C GLU A 51 0.43 1.78 -10.12
N ASN A 52 1.60 1.64 -9.50
CA ASN A 52 2.70 0.84 -10.03
C ASN A 52 2.37 -0.67 -10.07
N CYS A 53 1.68 -1.19 -9.06
CA CYS A 53 1.30 -2.60 -8.97
C CYS A 53 0.38 -3.00 -10.13
N ARG A 54 -0.52 -2.11 -10.58
CA ARG A 54 -1.36 -2.35 -11.78
C ARG A 54 -0.49 -2.58 -13.02
N ARG A 55 0.57 -1.78 -13.19
CA ARG A 55 1.55 -1.94 -14.28
C ARG A 55 2.42 -3.20 -14.12
N TRP A 56 2.77 -3.58 -12.90
CA TRP A 56 3.58 -4.79 -12.68
C TRP A 56 2.79 -6.07 -12.90
N ARG A 57 1.51 -6.09 -12.51
CA ARG A 57 0.60 -7.21 -12.74
C ARG A 57 0.52 -7.59 -14.21
N THR A 58 0.36 -6.61 -15.09
CA THR A 58 0.34 -6.86 -16.54
C THR A 58 1.67 -7.42 -17.04
N ARG A 59 2.82 -6.96 -16.52
CA ARG A 59 4.15 -7.49 -16.90
C ARG A 59 4.38 -8.91 -16.41
N ILE A 60 3.92 -9.26 -15.20
CA ILE A 60 4.02 -10.62 -14.65
C ILE A 60 3.20 -11.60 -15.51
N SER A 61 2.00 -11.20 -15.96
CA SER A 61 1.15 -12.05 -16.80
C SER A 61 1.69 -12.33 -18.21
N VAL A 62 2.54 -11.46 -18.78
CA VAL A 62 3.14 -11.69 -20.12
C VAL A 62 4.50 -12.41 -20.05
N SER A 63 5.07 -12.61 -18.86
CA SER A 63 6.39 -13.21 -18.66
C SER A 63 6.35 -14.61 -18.02
N SER A 64 5.15 -15.17 -17.90
CA SER A 64 4.88 -16.51 -17.37
C SER A 64 4.54 -17.48 -18.49
#